data_AF-A0A7X8HDD5-F1
#
_entry.id   AF-A0A7X8HDD5-F1
#
_cell.length_a   1.000
_cell.length_b   1.000
_cell.length_c   1.000
_cell.angle_alpha   90.00
_cell.angle_beta   90.00
_cell.angle_gamma   90.00
#
_symmetry.space_group_name_H-M   'P 1'
#
loop_
_entity.id
_entity.type
_entity.pdbx_description
1 polymer ?
#
loop_
_entity_poly.entity_id
_entity_poly.type
_entity_poly.pdbx_seq_one_letter_code
_entity_poly.pdbx_strand_id
1 'polypeptide(L)'
;MDKLIIKGAREHNLKNIDLEIPRDKLVVISGLSGSGKSSLAFDTIFAEGQRRYVESLSAYARQFLGRMDKPDVDYIEGLSPAISIEQKSTHRNPRSTVGTVTEIYDYYRLLYARIGIPHCPQCGREIREQGIDQILDTILSWPKGSKLQILAPVVRGKKGEHQKILEDARKQGFVRARVNGEIVSLEDEITLEKQKKHTIEIIVDRVKLNEDSRKRLSESVETALQIAEDTVVVIRDSGQGDAEEFFSRRGACPECGISLPELEPRLFSFNNPHGACPSCTGLGMNLEFDPSLVIPDPDVSFEEGGCIPYNPDAAWNRSRFEALAKHFKFSLSTPFSRLPRNVMNAILYGTDDAVRIRYENREGTGHFEYESRFPGILADLKRRYMETTSDGIKQWLERFMTEKPCEACGGRRLRPEALAVTVGGVNVHDLSARSVEATLDFFSKVELTDTQRQIAKQILKEITARLTFM
;
A
#
# COMPACT_ATOMS: atom_id res chain seq x y z
N MET A 1 12.93 -27.78 -40.00
CA MET A 1 13.42 -26.77 -40.95
C MET A 1 14.41 -25.88 -40.21
N ASP A 2 15.55 -25.61 -40.83
CA ASP A 2 16.68 -24.83 -40.31
C ASP A 2 16.67 -23.36 -40.77
N LYS A 3 15.65 -22.97 -41.55
CA LYS A 3 15.49 -21.63 -42.12
C LYS A 3 14.06 -21.11 -41.98
N LEU A 4 13.93 -19.79 -41.91
CA LEU A 4 12.70 -19.02 -42.06
C LEU A 4 12.68 -18.49 -43.50
N ILE A 5 11.66 -18.88 -44.25
CA ILE A 5 11.51 -18.54 -45.67
C ILE A 5 10.37 -17.52 -45.79
N ILE A 6 10.64 -16.40 -46.44
CA ILE A 6 9.69 -15.31 -46.71
C ILE A 6 9.63 -15.11 -48.22
N LYS A 7 8.43 -15.09 -48.78
CA LYS A 7 8.19 -14.90 -50.21
C LYS A 7 7.17 -13.79 -50.43
N GLY A 8 7.52 -12.87 -51.33
CA GLY A 8 6.66 -11.78 -51.75
C GLY A 8 6.22 -10.83 -50.63
N ALA A 9 7.13 -10.42 -49.74
CA ALA A 9 6.80 -9.43 -48.71
C ALA A 9 6.68 -8.02 -49.32
N ARG A 10 5.54 -7.36 -49.07
CA ARG A 10 5.14 -6.07 -49.67
C ARG A 10 4.66 -5.03 -48.66
N GLU A 11 4.74 -5.34 -47.37
CA GLU A 11 4.33 -4.42 -46.30
C GLU A 11 5.00 -3.04 -46.42
N HIS A 12 4.20 -1.98 -46.37
CA HIS A 12 4.63 -0.59 -46.58
C HIS A 12 5.44 -0.33 -47.87
N ASN A 13 6.77 -0.19 -47.74
CA ASN A 13 7.65 0.15 -48.85
C ASN A 13 8.47 -1.03 -49.36
N LEU A 14 8.24 -2.25 -48.84
CA LEU A 14 8.86 -3.47 -49.32
C LEU A 14 8.44 -3.75 -50.78
N LYS A 15 9.41 -4.13 -51.61
CA LYS A 15 9.23 -4.27 -53.06
C LYS A 15 9.11 -5.73 -53.48
N ASN A 16 8.11 -6.42 -52.93
CA ASN A 16 7.83 -7.84 -53.22
C ASN A 16 9.08 -8.72 -53.02
N ILE A 17 9.68 -8.62 -51.84
CA ILE A 17 10.99 -9.23 -51.57
C ILE A 17 10.87 -10.69 -51.13
N ASP A 18 11.87 -11.48 -51.53
CA ASP A 18 12.07 -12.86 -51.11
C ASP A 18 13.31 -12.94 -50.22
N LEU A 19 13.24 -13.66 -49.11
CA LEU A 19 14.33 -13.78 -48.15
C LEU A 19 14.35 -15.16 -47.48
N GLU A 20 15.55 -15.68 -47.26
CA GLU A 20 15.79 -16.80 -46.36
C GLU A 20 16.62 -16.33 -45.16
N ILE A 21 16.11 -16.57 -43.95
CA ILE A 21 16.78 -16.24 -42.69
C ILE A 21 17.18 -17.56 -42.00
N PRO A 22 18.45 -17.77 -41.62
CA PRO A 22 18.83 -18.95 -40.85
C PRO A 22 18.19 -18.93 -39.47
N ARG A 23 17.59 -20.05 -39.05
CA ARG A 23 17.03 -20.19 -37.70
C ARG A 23 18.14 -20.43 -36.67
N ASP A 24 17.80 -20.17 -35.41
CA ASP A 24 18.65 -20.41 -34.25
C ASP A 24 20.01 -19.67 -34.31
N LYS A 25 20.02 -18.53 -35.02
CA LYS A 25 21.16 -17.63 -35.13
C LYS A 25 20.76 -16.20 -34.75
N LEU A 26 21.74 -15.43 -34.28
CA LEU A 26 21.58 -13.98 -34.13
C LEU A 26 21.61 -13.33 -35.53
N VAL A 27 20.46 -12.85 -35.98
CA VAL A 27 20.30 -12.22 -37.30
C VAL A 27 20.12 -10.73 -37.10
N VAL A 28 20.93 -9.93 -37.79
CA VAL A 28 20.88 -8.46 -37.71
C VAL A 28 20.41 -7.90 -39.04
N ILE A 29 19.28 -7.18 -39.02
CA ILE A 29 18.77 -6.44 -40.18
C ILE A 29 19.31 -5.01 -40.11
N SER A 30 20.09 -4.60 -41.11
CA SER A 30 20.73 -3.28 -41.18
C SER A 30 20.42 -2.58 -42.50
N GLY A 31 20.58 -1.25 -42.53
CA GLY A 31 20.25 -0.40 -43.68
C GLY A 31 19.86 1.03 -43.30
N LEU A 32 19.79 1.92 -44.29
CA LEU A 32 19.46 3.35 -44.12
C LEU A 32 18.10 3.57 -43.45
N SER A 33 17.90 4.70 -42.77
CA SER A 33 16.58 5.05 -42.22
C SER A 33 15.52 5.04 -43.34
N GLY A 34 14.35 4.46 -43.07
CA GLY A 34 13.30 4.30 -44.07
C GLY A 34 13.51 3.17 -45.10
N SER A 35 14.58 2.36 -45.02
CA SER A 35 14.83 1.27 -45.98
C SER A 35 13.91 0.05 -45.86
N GLY A 36 12.85 0.10 -45.04
CA GLY A 36 11.91 -1.00 -44.85
C GLY A 36 12.31 -2.04 -43.79
N LYS A 37 13.33 -1.75 -42.95
CA LYS A 37 13.78 -2.67 -41.88
C LYS A 37 12.66 -3.03 -40.91
N SER A 38 11.97 -2.01 -40.39
CA SER A 38 10.87 -2.20 -39.44
C SER A 38 9.68 -2.87 -40.11
N SER A 39 9.39 -2.53 -41.36
CA SER A 39 8.34 -3.15 -42.16
C SER A 39 8.56 -4.66 -42.33
N LEU A 40 9.81 -5.08 -42.55
CA LEU A 40 10.15 -6.49 -42.62
C LEU A 40 10.15 -7.15 -41.23
N ALA A 41 10.81 -6.56 -40.23
CA ALA A 41 11.02 -7.18 -38.93
C ALA A 41 9.75 -7.21 -38.06
N PHE A 42 9.08 -6.07 -37.92
CA PHE A 42 7.94 -5.88 -37.03
C PHE A 42 6.62 -6.11 -37.76
N ASP A 43 6.42 -5.38 -38.86
CA ASP A 43 5.10 -5.35 -39.53
C ASP A 43 4.85 -6.62 -40.37
N THR A 44 5.89 -7.36 -40.75
CA THR A 44 5.78 -8.65 -41.46
C THR A 44 6.08 -9.85 -40.55
N ILE A 45 7.35 -10.05 -40.16
CA ILE A 45 7.80 -11.28 -39.48
C ILE A 45 7.16 -11.42 -38.08
N PHE A 46 7.29 -10.39 -37.25
CA PHE A 46 6.72 -10.41 -35.89
C PHE A 46 5.19 -10.46 -35.92
N ALA A 47 4.54 -9.59 -36.70
CA ALA A 47 3.09 -9.54 -36.82
C ALA A 47 2.50 -10.90 -37.24
N GLU A 48 3.09 -11.56 -38.23
CA GLU A 48 2.63 -12.86 -38.71
C GLU A 48 2.95 -13.99 -37.71
N GLY A 49 4.07 -13.89 -36.99
CA GLY A 49 4.47 -14.85 -35.95
C GLY A 49 3.54 -14.78 -34.74
N GLN A 50 3.19 -13.58 -34.31
CA GLN A 50 2.22 -13.34 -33.25
C GLN A 50 0.83 -13.80 -33.69
N ARG A 51 0.35 -13.38 -34.87
CA ARG A 51 -0.99 -13.74 -35.38
C ARG A 51 -1.19 -15.25 -35.43
N ARG A 52 -0.26 -16.00 -36.04
CA ARG A 52 -0.35 -17.47 -36.13
C ARG A 52 -0.37 -18.14 -34.76
N TYR A 53 0.41 -17.63 -33.82
CA TYR A 53 0.43 -18.15 -32.46
C TYR A 53 -0.90 -17.88 -31.75
N VAL A 54 -1.43 -16.65 -31.78
CA VAL A 54 -2.68 -16.30 -31.09
C VAL A 54 -3.90 -17.01 -31.73
N GLU A 55 -3.90 -17.24 -33.05
CA GLU A 55 -4.94 -18.02 -33.74
C GLU A 55 -5.01 -19.49 -33.31
N SER A 56 -3.94 -20.01 -32.69
CA SER A 56 -3.90 -21.37 -32.13
C SER A 56 -4.47 -21.46 -30.71
N LEU A 57 -4.60 -20.35 -29.98
CA LEU A 57 -4.98 -20.35 -28.56
C LEU A 57 -6.46 -20.70 -28.32
N SER A 58 -7.37 -20.22 -29.18
CA SER A 58 -8.79 -20.59 -29.09
C SER A 58 -9.54 -20.31 -30.40
N ALA A 59 -10.64 -21.03 -30.60
CA ALA A 59 -11.56 -20.78 -31.72
C ALA A 59 -12.16 -19.35 -31.68
N TYR A 60 -12.36 -18.81 -30.48
CA TYR A 60 -12.83 -17.44 -30.27
C TYR A 60 -11.77 -16.40 -30.68
N ALA A 61 -10.51 -16.57 -30.25
CA ALA A 61 -9.42 -15.68 -30.64
C ALA A 61 -9.25 -15.61 -32.17
N ARG A 62 -9.43 -16.74 -32.86
CA ARG A 62 -9.39 -16.82 -34.33
C ARG A 62 -10.45 -15.94 -35.01
N GLN A 63 -11.66 -15.83 -34.44
CA GLN A 63 -12.72 -14.96 -34.98
C GLN A 63 -12.37 -13.47 -34.85
N PHE A 64 -11.68 -13.07 -33.78
CA PHE A 64 -11.25 -11.69 -33.56
C PHE A 64 -10.04 -11.31 -34.41
N LEU A 65 -9.04 -12.20 -34.51
CA LEU A 65 -7.82 -11.96 -35.29
C LEU A 65 -8.08 -12.00 -36.80
N GLY A 66 -9.10 -12.74 -37.26
CA GLY A 66 -9.50 -12.72 -38.66
C GLY A 66 -9.98 -11.35 -39.16
N ARG A 67 -10.24 -10.39 -38.25
CA ARG A 67 -10.58 -8.99 -38.56
C ARG A 67 -9.38 -8.04 -38.54
N MET A 68 -8.21 -8.49 -38.10
CA MET A 68 -6.99 -7.68 -38.15
C MET A 68 -6.38 -7.74 -39.56
N ASP A 69 -5.79 -6.64 -39.98
CA ASP A 69 -5.05 -6.60 -41.25
C ASP A 69 -3.92 -7.62 -41.21
N LYS A 70 -3.94 -8.54 -42.16
CA LYS A 70 -2.87 -9.52 -42.34
C LYS A 70 -1.71 -8.81 -43.04
N PRO A 71 -0.46 -9.05 -42.62
CA PRO A 71 0.68 -8.54 -43.35
C PRO A 71 0.64 -8.94 -44.82
N ASP A 72 0.99 -8.02 -45.72
CA ASP A 72 1.01 -8.27 -47.15
C ASP A 72 2.25 -9.10 -47.52
N VAL A 73 2.10 -10.43 -47.46
CA VAL A 73 3.11 -11.43 -47.80
C VAL A 73 2.46 -12.62 -48.48
N ASP A 74 3.06 -13.15 -49.55
CA ASP A 74 2.50 -14.31 -50.26
C ASP A 74 2.65 -15.59 -49.44
N TYR A 75 3.84 -15.79 -48.87
CA TYR A 75 4.15 -17.03 -48.16
C TYR A 75 5.25 -16.81 -47.12
N ILE A 76 5.04 -17.38 -45.94
CA ILE A 76 6.06 -17.45 -44.90
C ILE A 76 6.02 -18.83 -44.22
N GLU A 77 7.19 -19.46 -44.12
CA GLU A 77 7.36 -20.80 -43.57
C GLU A 77 8.56 -20.85 -42.62
N GLY A 78 8.51 -21.74 -41.63
CA GLY A 78 9.56 -21.85 -40.63
C GLY A 78 9.53 -20.72 -39.61
N LEU A 79 8.38 -20.06 -39.43
CA LEU A 79 8.16 -19.00 -38.46
C LEU A 79 7.87 -19.58 -37.07
N SER A 80 8.60 -19.09 -36.06
CA SER A 80 8.33 -19.40 -34.65
C SER A 80 7.34 -18.40 -34.05
N PRO A 81 6.68 -18.71 -32.91
CA PRO A 81 6.03 -17.70 -32.10
C PRO A 81 7.00 -16.54 -31.84
N ALA A 82 6.60 -15.33 -32.21
CA ALA A 82 7.46 -14.16 -32.20
C ALA A 82 7.13 -13.24 -31.02
N ILE A 83 8.16 -12.63 -30.44
CA ILE A 83 8.06 -11.63 -29.37
C ILE A 83 8.79 -10.38 -29.86
N SER A 84 8.12 -9.23 -29.80
CA SER A 84 8.72 -7.94 -30.09
C SER A 84 9.23 -7.32 -28.79
N ILE A 85 10.47 -6.84 -28.82
CA ILE A 85 11.08 -6.06 -27.75
C ILE A 85 11.41 -4.68 -28.34
N GLU A 86 10.56 -3.70 -28.05
CA GLU A 86 10.66 -2.34 -28.57
C GLU A 86 10.88 -1.33 -27.43
N GLN A 87 11.57 -0.24 -27.73
CA GLN A 87 11.67 0.93 -26.84
C GLN A 87 10.43 1.83 -26.95
N LYS A 88 9.22 1.25 -26.92
CA LYS A 88 7.98 2.03 -26.82
C LYS A 88 7.83 2.54 -25.39
N SER A 89 7.43 3.81 -25.23
CA SER A 89 7.10 4.37 -23.91
C SER A 89 5.96 3.56 -23.32
N THR A 90 6.26 2.75 -22.31
CA THR A 90 5.24 2.06 -21.53
C THR A 90 4.33 3.12 -20.90
N HIS A 91 3.01 2.95 -21.03
CA HIS A 91 2.06 3.85 -20.39
C HIS A 91 2.41 3.98 -18.91
N ARG A 92 2.56 5.22 -18.44
CA ARG A 92 2.90 5.51 -17.04
C ARG A 92 1.68 5.21 -16.18
N ASN A 93 1.61 4.00 -15.64
CA ASN A 93 0.67 3.67 -14.57
C ASN A 93 1.37 3.98 -13.24
N PRO A 94 0.85 4.90 -12.39
CA PRO A 94 1.48 5.28 -11.12
C PRO A 94 1.63 4.10 -10.14
N ARG A 95 0.86 3.03 -10.36
CA ARG A 95 0.93 1.78 -9.59
C ARG A 95 1.95 0.76 -10.13
N SER A 96 2.55 0.99 -11.29
CA SER A 96 3.65 0.15 -11.78
C SER A 96 4.99 0.64 -11.26
N THR A 97 5.81 -0.30 -10.83
CA THR A 97 7.19 -0.11 -10.37
C THR A 97 8.10 -1.09 -11.12
N VAL A 98 9.42 -0.90 -11.04
CA VAL A 98 10.39 -1.86 -11.59
C VAL A 98 10.16 -3.26 -11.02
N GLY A 99 9.91 -3.36 -9.70
CA GLY A 99 9.66 -4.63 -9.02
C GLY A 99 8.38 -5.35 -9.49
N THR A 100 7.33 -4.61 -9.87
CA THR A 100 6.09 -5.22 -10.40
C THR A 100 6.23 -5.62 -11.87
N VAL A 101 6.96 -4.86 -12.68
CA VAL A 101 7.19 -5.17 -14.10
C VAL A 101 8.07 -6.41 -14.26
N THR A 102 9.05 -6.58 -13.38
CA THR A 102 9.97 -7.73 -13.37
C THR A 102 9.46 -8.92 -12.56
N GLU A 103 8.27 -8.80 -11.95
CA GLU A 103 7.67 -9.77 -11.01
C GLU A 103 8.51 -10.05 -9.74
N ILE A 104 9.67 -9.40 -9.55
CA ILE A 104 10.52 -9.56 -8.36
C ILE A 104 9.73 -9.23 -7.09
N TYR A 105 8.89 -8.19 -7.14
CA TYR A 105 8.06 -7.80 -6.01
C TYR A 105 7.02 -8.89 -5.66
N ASP A 106 6.53 -9.66 -6.62
CA ASP A 106 5.61 -10.77 -6.35
C ASP A 106 6.30 -11.91 -5.60
N TYR A 107 7.57 -12.18 -5.93
CA TYR A 107 8.38 -13.11 -5.14
C TYR A 107 8.72 -12.55 -3.76
N TYR A 108 8.93 -11.23 -3.61
CA TYR A 108 9.06 -10.63 -2.28
C TYR A 108 7.80 -10.83 -1.46
N ARG A 109 6.63 -10.55 -2.02
CA ARG A 109 5.34 -10.78 -1.34
C ARG A 109 5.20 -12.23 -0.88
N LEU A 110 5.60 -13.19 -1.72
CA LEU A 110 5.60 -14.61 -1.36
C LEU A 110 6.61 -14.95 -0.26
N LEU A 111 7.83 -14.38 -0.32
CA LEU A 111 8.87 -14.57 0.68
C LEU A 111 8.40 -14.08 2.06
N TYR A 112 7.90 -12.86 2.14
CA TYR A 112 7.43 -12.25 3.39
C TYR A 112 6.19 -12.96 3.95
N ALA A 113 5.31 -13.49 3.09
CA ALA A 113 4.18 -14.31 3.53
C ALA A 113 4.61 -15.68 4.10
N ARG A 114 5.77 -16.21 3.71
CA ARG A 114 6.20 -17.57 4.07
C ARG A 114 7.20 -17.63 5.21
N ILE A 115 8.12 -16.67 5.26
CA ILE A 115 9.18 -16.64 6.28
C ILE A 115 9.28 -15.31 7.03
N GLY A 116 8.37 -14.36 6.71
CA GLY A 116 8.34 -13.07 7.39
C GLY A 116 7.99 -13.23 8.86
N ILE A 117 8.72 -12.51 9.69
CA ILE A 117 8.51 -12.44 11.13
C ILE A 117 7.64 -11.22 11.39
N PRO A 118 6.39 -11.37 11.86
CA PRO A 118 5.52 -10.26 12.13
C PRO A 118 5.90 -9.56 13.44
N HIS A 119 5.91 -8.23 13.43
CA HIS A 119 6.11 -7.42 14.63
C HIS A 119 4.90 -6.54 14.91
N CYS A 120 4.70 -6.13 16.16
CA CYS A 120 3.68 -5.16 16.51
C CYS A 120 4.06 -3.78 15.93
N PRO A 121 3.18 -3.14 15.14
CA PRO A 121 3.47 -1.81 14.56
C PRO A 121 3.66 -0.71 15.60
N GLN A 122 3.16 -0.89 16.83
CA GLN A 122 3.21 0.11 17.90
C GLN A 122 4.42 -0.08 18.83
N CYS A 123 4.73 -1.31 19.26
CA CYS A 123 5.80 -1.57 20.23
C CYS A 123 7.00 -2.35 19.67
N GLY A 124 6.94 -2.81 18.41
CA GLY A 124 8.03 -3.51 17.73
C GLY A 124 8.27 -4.95 18.19
N ARG A 125 7.54 -5.45 19.19
CA ARG A 125 7.70 -6.84 19.66
C ARG A 125 7.30 -7.84 18.59
N GLU A 126 8.04 -8.93 18.51
CA GLU A 126 7.69 -10.07 17.68
C GLU A 126 6.34 -10.65 18.10
N ILE A 127 5.49 -10.90 17.12
CA ILE A 127 4.19 -11.54 17.29
C ILE A 127 4.35 -13.00 16.85
N ARG A 128 3.93 -13.94 17.69
CA ARG A 128 3.96 -15.37 17.38
C ARG A 128 2.55 -15.92 17.37
N GLU A 129 2.18 -16.56 16.27
CA GLU A 129 1.02 -17.42 16.19
C GLU A 129 1.40 -18.80 16.70
N GLN A 130 0.63 -19.34 17.64
CA GLN A 130 0.86 -20.67 18.16
C GLN A 130 -0.45 -21.45 18.17
N GLY A 131 -0.43 -22.65 17.59
CA GLY A 131 -1.54 -23.59 17.71
C GLY A 131 -1.67 -24.10 19.15
N ILE A 132 -2.85 -24.64 19.51
CA ILE A 132 -3.09 -25.17 20.86
C ILE A 132 -2.02 -26.20 21.25
N ASP A 133 -1.71 -27.13 20.34
CA ASP A 133 -0.66 -28.13 20.59
C ASP A 133 0.72 -27.51 20.83
N GLN A 134 1.09 -26.46 20.10
CA GLN A 134 2.38 -25.77 20.31
C GLN A 134 2.41 -25.01 21.64
N ILE A 135 1.29 -24.39 22.03
CA ILE A 135 1.14 -23.77 23.35
C ILE A 135 1.33 -24.83 24.44
N LEU A 136 0.64 -25.96 24.31
CA LEU A 136 0.73 -27.08 25.26
C LEU A 136 2.13 -27.67 25.30
N ASP A 137 2.78 -27.92 24.18
CA ASP A 137 4.13 -28.47 24.12
C ASP A 137 5.15 -27.49 24.73
N THR A 138 4.96 -26.18 24.56
CA THR A 138 5.78 -25.15 25.22
C THR A 138 5.60 -25.21 26.74
N ILE A 139 4.35 -25.24 27.22
CA ILE A 139 4.03 -25.32 28.66
C ILE A 139 4.57 -26.64 29.26
N LEU A 140 4.44 -27.75 28.55
CA LEU A 140 4.90 -29.08 28.99
C LEU A 140 6.43 -29.22 28.96
N SER A 141 7.14 -28.37 28.21
CA SER A 141 8.61 -28.33 28.21
C SER A 141 9.21 -27.73 29.48
N TRP A 142 8.41 -27.05 30.31
CA TRP A 142 8.86 -26.45 31.56
C TRP A 142 9.14 -27.50 32.67
N PRO A 143 9.88 -27.12 33.73
CA PRO A 143 10.23 -28.05 34.80
C PRO A 143 9.01 -28.73 35.45
N LYS A 144 9.11 -30.05 35.64
CA LYS A 144 8.09 -30.82 36.36
C LYS A 144 7.93 -30.27 37.78
N GLY A 145 6.68 -30.15 38.23
CA GLY A 145 6.33 -29.61 39.54
C GLY A 145 6.09 -28.10 39.61
N SER A 146 6.32 -27.36 38.52
CA SER A 146 5.95 -25.93 38.43
C SER A 146 4.45 -25.71 38.66
N LYS A 147 4.12 -24.66 39.41
CA LYS A 147 2.73 -24.23 39.61
C LYS A 147 2.39 -23.19 38.55
N LEU A 148 1.32 -23.45 37.80
CA LEU A 148 0.86 -22.60 36.72
C LEU A 148 -0.49 -21.98 37.07
N GLN A 149 -0.68 -20.71 36.69
CA GLN A 149 -1.99 -20.07 36.65
C GLN A 149 -2.31 -19.73 35.20
N ILE A 150 -3.44 -20.22 34.71
CA ILE A 150 -3.91 -19.95 33.35
C ILE A 150 -4.92 -18.82 33.44
N LEU A 151 -4.65 -17.71 32.76
CA LEU A 151 -5.51 -16.53 32.74
C LEU A 151 -6.02 -16.22 31.34
N ALA A 152 -7.29 -15.85 31.27
CA ALA A 152 -7.95 -15.33 30.07
C ALA A 152 -7.97 -13.79 30.13
N PRO A 153 -7.13 -13.08 29.37
CA PRO A 153 -7.06 -11.62 29.41
C PRO A 153 -8.21 -10.95 28.65
N VAL A 154 -9.38 -10.86 29.28
CA VAL A 154 -10.61 -10.31 28.68
C VAL A 154 -10.58 -8.81 28.44
N VAL A 155 -9.83 -8.05 29.25
CA VAL A 155 -9.66 -6.60 29.08
C VAL A 155 -8.21 -6.22 29.27
N ARG A 156 -7.66 -5.43 28.35
CA ARG A 156 -6.28 -4.90 28.44
C ARG A 156 -6.24 -3.41 28.14
N GLY A 157 -5.89 -2.62 29.16
CA GLY A 157 -5.65 -1.18 29.00
C GLY A 157 -6.82 -0.38 28.43
N LYS A 158 -8.07 -0.85 28.58
CA LYS A 158 -9.28 -0.17 28.07
C LYS A 158 -9.93 0.66 29.17
N LYS A 159 -10.40 1.86 28.83
CA LYS A 159 -11.20 2.69 29.74
C LYS A 159 -12.62 2.15 29.85
N GLY A 160 -13.19 2.19 31.05
CA GLY A 160 -14.57 1.77 31.31
C GLY A 160 -14.71 1.00 32.61
N GLU A 161 -15.95 0.88 33.07
CA GLU A 161 -16.28 0.19 34.34
C GLU A 161 -16.31 -1.34 34.18
N HIS A 162 -16.47 -1.83 32.95
CA HIS A 162 -16.43 -3.26 32.56
C HIS A 162 -17.30 -4.21 33.40
N GLN A 163 -18.32 -3.70 34.12
CA GLN A 163 -19.18 -4.50 35.02
C GLN A 163 -19.81 -5.71 34.31
N LYS A 164 -20.30 -5.52 33.09
CA LYS A 164 -20.89 -6.62 32.30
C LYS A 164 -19.93 -7.79 32.10
N ILE A 165 -18.65 -7.53 31.88
CA ILE A 165 -17.63 -8.58 31.66
C ILE A 165 -17.40 -9.38 32.95
N LEU A 166 -17.37 -8.70 34.10
CA LEU A 166 -17.21 -9.33 35.42
C LEU A 166 -18.46 -10.15 35.80
N GLU A 167 -19.65 -9.63 35.52
CA GLU A 167 -20.91 -10.36 35.73
C GLU A 167 -21.03 -11.60 34.84
N ASP A 168 -20.67 -11.48 33.55
CA ASP A 168 -20.72 -12.59 32.61
C ASP A 168 -19.72 -13.69 33.01
N ALA A 169 -18.52 -13.31 33.47
CA ALA A 169 -17.53 -14.24 34.04
C ALA A 169 -18.08 -14.96 35.29
N ARG A 170 -18.75 -14.23 36.19
CA ARG A 170 -19.39 -14.81 37.37
C ARG A 170 -20.51 -15.79 37.00
N LYS A 171 -21.34 -15.46 36.01
CA LYS A 171 -22.41 -16.34 35.51
C LYS A 171 -21.86 -17.63 34.88
N GLN A 172 -20.68 -17.57 34.28
CA GLN A 172 -19.99 -18.73 33.73
C GLN A 172 -19.31 -19.60 34.82
N GLY A 173 -19.35 -19.17 36.09
CA GLY A 173 -18.85 -19.94 37.23
C GLY A 173 -17.39 -19.64 37.61
N PHE A 174 -16.77 -18.59 37.06
CA PHE A 174 -15.44 -18.17 37.47
C PHE A 174 -15.48 -17.49 38.83
N VAL A 175 -14.50 -17.84 39.69
CA VAL A 175 -14.45 -17.37 41.09
C VAL A 175 -13.45 -16.23 41.28
N ARG A 176 -12.37 -16.17 40.48
CA ARG A 176 -11.29 -15.19 40.67
C ARG A 176 -10.90 -14.52 39.37
N ALA A 177 -10.51 -13.25 39.47
CA ALA A 177 -9.92 -12.49 38.39
C ALA A 177 -8.73 -11.68 38.91
N ARG A 178 -7.78 -11.37 38.03
CA ARG A 178 -6.69 -10.42 38.27
C ARG A 178 -7.09 -9.09 37.64
N VAL A 179 -7.26 -8.06 38.47
CA VAL A 179 -7.68 -6.73 38.05
C VAL A 179 -6.58 -5.74 38.40
N ASN A 180 -6.01 -5.09 37.39
CA ASN A 180 -4.86 -4.17 37.53
C ASN A 180 -3.66 -4.75 38.31
N GLY A 181 -3.44 -6.06 38.20
CA GLY A 181 -2.35 -6.78 38.88
C GLY A 181 -2.75 -7.41 40.22
N GLU A 182 -3.90 -7.06 40.80
CA GLU A 182 -4.37 -7.61 42.07
C GLU A 182 -5.37 -8.76 41.85
N ILE A 183 -5.21 -9.87 42.58
CA ILE A 183 -6.13 -11.01 42.51
C ILE A 183 -7.33 -10.71 43.42
N VAL A 184 -8.51 -10.63 42.82
CA VAL A 184 -9.78 -10.36 43.49
C VAL A 184 -10.77 -11.52 43.30
N SER A 185 -11.68 -11.68 44.25
CA SER A 185 -12.82 -12.60 44.11
C SER A 185 -13.89 -11.94 43.24
N LEU A 186 -14.46 -12.70 42.29
CA LEU A 186 -15.60 -12.24 41.48
C LEU A 186 -16.92 -12.24 42.26
N GLU A 187 -16.92 -12.80 43.47
CA GLU A 187 -18.06 -12.72 44.41
C GLU A 187 -18.14 -11.37 45.13
N ASP A 188 -17.01 -10.67 45.24
CA ASP A 188 -16.92 -9.35 45.86
C ASP A 188 -17.40 -8.25 44.90
N GLU A 189 -17.84 -7.11 45.44
CA GLU A 189 -18.27 -5.97 44.64
C GLU A 189 -17.06 -5.22 44.07
N ILE A 190 -16.74 -5.46 42.79
CA ILE A 190 -15.62 -4.82 42.09
C ILE A 190 -16.13 -3.55 41.39
N THR A 191 -15.69 -2.39 41.88
CA THR A 191 -15.98 -1.08 41.26
C THR A 191 -14.74 -0.54 40.53
N LEU A 192 -14.91 -0.24 39.25
CA LEU A 192 -13.86 0.31 38.38
C LEU A 192 -14.22 1.71 37.90
N GLU A 193 -13.22 2.57 37.74
CA GLU A 193 -13.42 3.96 37.35
C GLU A 193 -13.55 4.11 35.83
N LYS A 194 -14.67 4.68 35.36
CA LYS A 194 -14.93 4.86 33.92
C LYS A 194 -13.83 5.57 33.12
N GLN A 195 -13.10 6.49 33.75
CA GLN A 195 -12.08 7.33 33.09
C GLN A 195 -10.67 6.74 33.09
N LYS A 196 -10.41 5.69 33.89
CA LYS A 196 -9.11 5.05 34.00
C LYS A 196 -9.04 3.81 33.11
N LYS A 197 -7.82 3.50 32.65
CA LYS A 197 -7.55 2.28 31.89
C LYS A 197 -7.44 1.13 32.88
N HIS A 198 -8.12 0.03 32.59
CA HIS A 198 -8.11 -1.17 33.41
C HIS A 198 -7.65 -2.39 32.60
N THR A 199 -7.04 -3.34 33.30
CA THR A 199 -6.68 -4.67 32.79
C THR A 199 -7.37 -5.71 33.66
N ILE A 200 -8.12 -6.63 33.04
CA ILE A 200 -8.89 -7.68 33.70
C ILE A 200 -8.52 -9.00 33.05
N GLU A 201 -8.09 -9.96 33.86
CA GLU A 201 -7.69 -11.29 33.42
C GLU A 201 -8.36 -12.34 34.31
N ILE A 202 -9.24 -13.16 33.74
CA ILE A 202 -9.99 -14.16 34.49
C ILE A 202 -9.07 -15.35 34.77
N ILE A 203 -9.02 -15.82 36.01
CA ILE A 203 -8.23 -17.02 36.35
C ILE A 203 -9.07 -18.25 36.01
N VAL A 204 -8.66 -18.98 34.97
CA VAL A 204 -9.39 -20.14 34.45
C VAL A 204 -9.05 -21.40 35.22
N ASP A 205 -7.76 -21.68 35.42
CA ASP A 205 -7.33 -22.84 36.22
C ASP A 205 -5.98 -22.57 36.91
N ARG A 206 -5.70 -23.36 37.94
CA ARG A 206 -4.42 -23.41 38.65
C ARG A 206 -3.94 -24.86 38.65
N VAL A 207 -2.90 -25.15 37.88
CA VAL A 207 -2.45 -26.51 37.59
C VAL A 207 -1.01 -26.69 38.05
N LYS A 208 -0.69 -27.85 38.61
CA LYS A 208 0.70 -28.27 38.85
C LYS A 208 1.14 -29.19 37.71
N LEU A 209 2.32 -28.93 37.15
CA LEU A 209 2.88 -29.69 36.02
C LEU A 209 3.32 -31.08 36.46
N ASN A 210 2.60 -32.11 36.00
CA ASN A 210 2.84 -33.54 36.23
C ASN A 210 2.73 -34.28 34.89
N GLU A 211 3.07 -35.58 34.84
CA GLU A 211 3.02 -36.36 33.59
C GLU A 211 1.61 -36.52 33.01
N ASP A 212 0.58 -36.59 33.86
CA ASP A 212 -0.83 -36.71 33.44
C ASP A 212 -1.54 -35.36 33.23
N SER A 213 -0.84 -34.23 33.38
CA SER A 213 -1.47 -32.90 33.35
C SER A 213 -1.90 -32.45 31.95
N ARG A 214 -1.51 -33.14 30.87
CA ARG A 214 -1.77 -32.71 29.47
C ARG A 214 -3.25 -32.49 29.17
N LYS A 215 -4.12 -33.44 29.55
CA LYS A 215 -5.57 -33.34 29.27
C LYS A 215 -6.20 -32.13 29.96
N ARG A 216 -5.89 -31.95 31.25
CA ARG A 216 -6.40 -30.82 32.04
C ARG A 216 -5.89 -29.48 31.51
N LEU A 217 -4.60 -29.39 31.19
CA LEU A 217 -4.01 -28.18 30.59
C LEU A 217 -4.67 -27.83 29.25
N SER A 218 -4.97 -28.83 28.41
CA SER A 218 -5.68 -28.63 27.14
C SER A 218 -7.04 -27.99 27.35
N GLU A 219 -7.86 -28.57 28.23
CA GLU A 219 -9.21 -28.06 28.56
C GLU A 219 -9.16 -26.63 29.11
N SER A 220 -8.20 -26.33 30.00
CA SER A 220 -8.04 -24.99 30.58
C SER A 220 -7.54 -23.96 29.56
N VAL A 221 -6.58 -24.31 28.71
CA VAL A 221 -6.05 -23.41 27.67
C VAL A 221 -7.12 -23.14 26.61
N GLU A 222 -7.87 -24.15 26.18
CA GLU A 222 -9.01 -23.98 25.26
C GLU A 222 -10.06 -23.04 25.84
N THR A 223 -10.43 -23.25 27.10
CA THR A 223 -11.39 -22.39 27.81
C THR A 223 -10.89 -20.94 27.87
N ALA A 224 -9.62 -20.74 28.20
CA ALA A 224 -9.04 -19.40 28.28
C ALA A 224 -9.02 -18.69 26.91
N LEU A 225 -8.63 -19.40 25.86
CA LEU A 225 -8.64 -18.90 24.49
C LEU A 225 -10.06 -18.56 24.02
N GLN A 226 -11.07 -19.37 24.37
CA GLN A 226 -12.45 -19.10 23.98
C GLN A 226 -13.02 -17.83 24.64
N ILE A 227 -12.64 -17.57 25.88
CA ILE A 227 -13.14 -16.43 26.67
C ILE A 227 -12.43 -15.12 26.28
N ALA A 228 -11.13 -15.17 26.01
CA ALA A 228 -10.30 -13.99 25.73
C ALA A 228 -9.92 -13.86 24.25
N GLU A 229 -10.84 -14.20 23.34
CA GLU A 229 -10.69 -14.04 21.88
C GLU A 229 -9.33 -14.54 21.35
N ASP A 230 -9.03 -15.82 21.58
CA ASP A 230 -7.83 -16.51 21.10
C ASP A 230 -6.51 -16.03 21.74
N THR A 231 -6.57 -15.51 22.98
CA THR A 231 -5.38 -15.16 23.77
C THR A 231 -5.39 -15.80 25.17
N VAL A 232 -4.21 -16.10 25.70
CA VAL A 232 -4.04 -16.69 27.04
C VAL A 232 -2.73 -16.20 27.67
N VAL A 233 -2.75 -15.98 28.98
CA VAL A 233 -1.55 -15.72 29.79
C VAL A 233 -1.33 -16.91 30.71
N VAL A 234 -0.10 -17.35 30.84
CA VAL A 234 0.29 -18.38 31.79
C VAL A 234 1.33 -17.81 32.72
N ILE A 235 1.01 -17.76 34.01
CA ILE A 235 1.95 -17.37 35.06
C ILE A 235 2.59 -18.64 35.61
N ARG A 236 3.92 -18.66 35.64
CA ARG A 236 4.71 -19.73 36.25
C ARG A 236 5.32 -19.25 37.55
N ASP A 237 4.88 -19.83 38.66
CA ASP A 237 5.49 -19.66 39.98
C ASP A 237 6.67 -20.64 40.10
N SER A 238 7.88 -20.08 40.06
CA SER A 238 9.15 -20.81 40.11
C SER A 238 9.89 -20.66 41.45
N GLY A 239 9.30 -19.98 42.43
CA GLY A 239 9.94 -19.68 43.72
C GLY A 239 11.04 -18.60 43.70
N GLN A 240 11.48 -18.13 42.53
CA GLN A 240 12.39 -16.98 42.36
C GLN A 240 11.71 -15.74 41.75
N GLY A 241 10.38 -15.76 41.64
CA GLY A 241 9.55 -14.75 40.99
C GLY A 241 8.56 -15.37 40.01
N ASP A 242 7.45 -14.68 39.79
CA ASP A 242 6.42 -15.06 38.84
C ASP A 242 6.89 -14.69 37.41
N ALA A 243 7.05 -15.69 36.55
CA ALA A 243 7.33 -15.48 35.13
C ALA A 243 6.02 -15.54 34.34
N GLU A 244 5.70 -14.48 33.61
CA GLU A 244 4.49 -14.43 32.77
C GLU A 244 4.83 -14.72 31.31
N GLU A 245 4.13 -15.70 30.72
CA GLU A 245 4.21 -15.99 29.29
C GLU A 245 2.85 -15.77 28.63
N PHE A 246 2.84 -15.11 27.48
CA PHE A 246 1.63 -14.82 26.70
C PHE A 246 1.60 -15.66 25.43
N PHE A 247 0.45 -16.26 25.15
CA PHE A 247 0.22 -17.03 23.94
C PHE A 247 -1.01 -16.51 23.19
N SER A 248 -0.97 -16.56 21.86
CA SER A 248 -2.09 -16.16 21.00
C SER A 248 -2.21 -17.06 19.78
N ARG A 249 -3.44 -17.43 19.41
CA ARG A 249 -3.71 -18.18 18.18
C ARG A 249 -3.83 -17.30 16.93
N ARG A 250 -4.08 -16.00 17.08
CA ARG A 250 -4.29 -15.05 15.96
C ARG A 250 -3.15 -14.06 15.75
N GLY A 251 -2.02 -14.26 16.43
CA GLY A 251 -0.90 -13.33 16.32
C GLY A 251 -1.28 -11.95 16.86
N ALA A 252 -1.76 -11.91 18.11
CA ALA A 252 -2.00 -10.66 18.81
C ALA A 252 -0.76 -10.20 19.58
N CYS A 253 -0.50 -8.89 19.58
CA CYS A 253 0.52 -8.31 20.44
C CYS A 253 0.12 -8.45 21.93
N PRO A 254 1.01 -8.96 22.80
CA PRO A 254 0.73 -9.08 24.23
C PRO A 254 0.36 -7.73 24.89
N GLU A 255 1.09 -6.66 24.60
CA GLU A 255 0.87 -5.38 25.29
C GLU A 255 -0.16 -4.48 24.62
N CYS A 256 -0.13 -4.38 23.29
CA CYS A 256 -0.96 -3.42 22.58
C CYS A 256 -2.34 -3.98 22.18
N GLY A 257 -2.53 -5.31 22.23
CA GLY A 257 -3.78 -5.97 21.80
C GLY A 257 -4.03 -5.87 20.28
N ILE A 258 -3.05 -5.43 19.50
CA ILE A 258 -3.14 -5.35 18.05
C ILE A 258 -3.03 -6.78 17.49
N SER A 259 -4.09 -7.26 16.84
CA SER A 259 -4.07 -8.49 16.04
C SER A 259 -3.55 -8.17 14.66
N LEU A 260 -2.59 -8.95 14.18
CA LEU A 260 -2.18 -8.85 12.78
C LEU A 260 -3.11 -9.66 11.87
N PRO A 261 -3.27 -9.26 10.61
CA PRO A 261 -3.91 -10.09 9.59
C PRO A 261 -3.04 -11.31 9.28
N GLU A 262 -3.66 -12.36 8.75
CA GLU A 262 -2.94 -13.54 8.25
C GLU A 262 -1.88 -13.13 7.21
N LEU A 263 -0.69 -13.73 7.31
CA LEU A 263 0.46 -13.43 6.47
C LEU A 263 0.32 -14.05 5.08
N GLU A 264 -0.57 -13.50 4.27
CA GLU A 264 -0.77 -13.89 2.88
C GLU A 264 -0.05 -12.93 1.92
N PRO A 265 0.34 -13.38 0.72
CA PRO A 265 1.01 -12.52 -0.27
C PRO A 265 0.21 -11.27 -0.66
N ARG A 266 -1.12 -11.27 -0.47
CA ARG A 266 -1.97 -10.08 -0.73
C ARG A 266 -1.78 -8.96 0.29
N LEU A 267 -1.35 -9.28 1.52
CA LEU A 267 -1.05 -8.29 2.56
C LEU A 267 0.13 -7.40 2.17
N PHE A 268 1.07 -7.92 1.38
CA PHE A 268 2.24 -7.18 0.89
C PHE A 268 1.99 -6.51 -0.46
N SER A 269 0.76 -6.53 -0.98
CA SER A 269 0.43 -5.87 -2.25
C SER A 269 -0.16 -4.49 -2.01
N PHE A 270 0.52 -3.46 -2.50
CA PHE A 270 -0.05 -2.10 -2.54
C PHE A 270 -1.13 -1.95 -3.63
N ASN A 271 -1.31 -2.93 -4.52
CA ASN A 271 -2.41 -2.96 -5.48
C ASN A 271 -3.68 -3.62 -4.93
N ASN A 272 -3.59 -4.22 -3.74
CA ASN A 272 -4.71 -4.89 -3.08
C ASN A 272 -5.16 -4.09 -1.84
N PRO A 273 -6.46 -3.81 -1.65
CA PRO A 273 -6.97 -3.10 -0.47
C PRO A 273 -6.55 -3.68 0.90
N HIS A 274 -6.26 -4.98 0.95
CA HIS A 274 -5.78 -5.66 2.17
C HIS A 274 -4.38 -5.16 2.60
N GLY A 275 -3.48 -4.91 1.64
CA GLY A 275 -2.11 -4.48 1.91
C GLY A 275 -1.85 -2.99 1.67
N ALA A 276 -2.69 -2.35 0.86
CA ALA A 276 -2.55 -0.95 0.48
C ALA A 276 -2.79 0.00 1.65
N CYS A 277 -1.97 1.03 1.75
CA CYS A 277 -2.19 2.15 2.65
C CYS A 277 -3.59 2.73 2.41
N PRO A 278 -4.46 2.82 3.43
CA PRO A 278 -5.84 3.28 3.26
C PRO A 278 -5.93 4.75 2.85
N SER A 279 -4.95 5.58 3.25
CA SER A 279 -4.95 7.02 2.97
C SER A 279 -4.70 7.34 1.50
N CYS A 280 -3.73 6.67 0.86
CA CYS A 280 -3.39 6.89 -0.55
C CYS A 280 -3.81 5.75 -1.48
N THR A 281 -4.54 4.75 -0.98
CA THR A 281 -4.95 3.54 -1.72
C THR A 281 -3.80 2.82 -2.44
N GLY A 282 -2.61 2.84 -1.83
CA GLY A 282 -1.42 2.19 -2.37
C GLY A 282 -0.65 2.96 -3.44
N LEU A 283 -0.99 4.23 -3.68
CA LEU A 283 -0.21 5.10 -4.57
C LEU A 283 1.13 5.53 -3.93
N GLY A 284 1.14 5.71 -2.60
CA GLY A 284 2.28 6.23 -1.84
C GLY A 284 2.48 7.73 -1.96
N MET A 285 1.72 8.37 -2.83
CA MET A 285 1.74 9.81 -3.07
C MET A 285 0.32 10.35 -2.98
N ASN A 286 0.22 11.59 -2.53
CA ASN A 286 -0.98 12.39 -2.61
C ASN A 286 -0.70 13.55 -3.57
N LEU A 287 -1.67 13.88 -4.41
CA LEU A 287 -1.63 15.08 -5.21
C LEU A 287 -2.10 16.26 -4.35
N GLU A 288 -1.24 17.27 -4.23
CA GLU A 288 -1.55 18.51 -3.54
C GLU A 288 -1.30 19.70 -4.45
N PHE A 289 -2.15 20.72 -4.36
CA PHE A 289 -1.93 21.97 -5.09
C PHE A 289 -0.68 22.68 -4.57
N ASP A 290 0.20 23.03 -5.50
CA ASP A 290 1.45 23.71 -5.21
C ASP A 290 1.30 25.22 -5.45
N PRO A 291 1.51 26.08 -4.44
CA PRO A 291 1.48 27.53 -4.63
C PRO A 291 2.37 28.02 -5.76
N SER A 292 3.53 27.40 -5.97
CA SER A 292 4.49 27.78 -7.01
C SER A 292 4.03 27.40 -8.42
N LEU A 293 3.11 26.45 -8.58
CA LEU A 293 2.51 26.16 -9.89
C LEU A 293 1.28 27.04 -10.16
N VAL A 294 0.57 27.44 -9.10
CA VAL A 294 -0.57 28.36 -9.17
C VAL A 294 -0.12 29.79 -9.47
N ILE A 295 0.98 30.22 -8.86
CA ILE A 295 1.63 31.54 -9.05
C ILE A 295 3.12 31.29 -9.36
N PRO A 296 3.46 30.96 -10.63
CA PRO A 296 4.83 30.58 -10.98
C PRO A 296 5.79 31.76 -11.09
N ASP A 297 5.27 32.95 -11.43
CA ASP A 297 6.05 34.19 -11.44
C ASP A 297 5.50 35.13 -10.36
N PRO A 298 6.17 35.20 -9.18
CA PRO A 298 5.77 36.10 -8.10
C PRO A 298 5.87 37.58 -8.47
N ASP A 299 6.63 37.96 -9.50
CA ASP A 299 6.81 39.36 -9.89
C ASP A 299 5.67 39.89 -10.78
N VAL A 300 4.74 39.03 -11.20
CA VAL A 300 3.54 39.39 -11.95
C VAL A 300 2.38 39.66 -10.97
N SER A 301 1.57 40.67 -11.25
CA SER A 301 0.40 41.00 -10.42
C SER A 301 -0.83 40.14 -10.75
N PHE A 302 -1.90 40.22 -9.95
CA PHE A 302 -3.15 39.53 -10.28
C PHE A 302 -3.79 40.07 -11.57
N GLU A 303 -3.73 41.40 -11.76
CA GLU A 303 -4.31 42.08 -12.93
C GLU A 303 -3.64 41.66 -14.24
N GLU A 304 -2.34 41.38 -14.19
CA GLU A 304 -1.56 40.88 -15.33
C GLU A 304 -1.66 39.34 -15.51
N GLY A 305 -2.43 38.66 -14.67
CA GLY A 305 -2.66 37.21 -14.78
C GLY A 305 -1.65 36.32 -14.05
N GLY A 306 -0.95 36.83 -13.04
CA GLY A 306 0.05 36.06 -12.27
C GLY A 306 -0.51 34.85 -11.52
N CYS A 307 -1.83 34.77 -11.31
CA CYS A 307 -2.51 33.58 -10.75
C CYS A 307 -3.19 32.78 -11.87
N ILE A 308 -2.51 31.76 -12.39
CA ILE A 308 -2.91 31.05 -13.62
C ILE A 308 -4.35 30.49 -13.54
N PRO A 309 -4.78 29.84 -12.44
CA PRO A 309 -6.12 29.24 -12.42
C PRO A 309 -7.27 30.25 -12.33
N TYR A 310 -6.97 31.53 -12.08
CA TYR A 310 -7.97 32.58 -11.84
C TYR A 310 -7.81 33.71 -12.86
N ASN A 311 -8.65 33.67 -13.90
CA ASN A 311 -8.69 34.73 -14.92
C ASN A 311 -9.14 36.08 -14.29
N PRO A 312 -8.34 37.17 -14.40
CA PRO A 312 -8.68 38.50 -13.88
C PRO A 312 -9.82 39.21 -14.63
N ASP A 313 -10.13 38.81 -15.87
CA ASP A 313 -11.25 39.36 -16.65
C ASP A 313 -12.60 38.74 -16.27
N ALA A 314 -12.58 37.62 -15.54
CA ALA A 314 -13.80 37.00 -15.05
C ALA A 314 -14.37 37.79 -13.86
N ALA A 315 -15.56 38.37 -14.03
CA ALA A 315 -16.23 39.21 -13.02
C ALA A 315 -16.29 38.56 -11.62
N TRP A 316 -16.49 37.23 -11.56
CA TRP A 316 -16.53 36.47 -10.32
C TRP A 316 -15.17 36.38 -9.61
N ASN A 317 -14.08 36.19 -10.36
CA ASN A 317 -12.75 36.13 -9.77
C ASN A 317 -12.31 37.53 -9.35
N ARG A 318 -12.52 38.53 -10.22
CA ARG A 318 -12.20 39.92 -9.96
C ARG A 318 -12.88 40.43 -8.70
N SER A 319 -14.19 40.21 -8.53
CA SER A 319 -14.92 40.66 -7.34
C SER A 319 -14.37 40.09 -6.03
N ARG A 320 -13.92 38.83 -6.03
CA ARG A 320 -13.30 38.19 -4.85
C ARG A 320 -11.94 38.79 -4.53
N PHE A 321 -11.10 39.02 -5.53
CA PHE A 321 -9.78 39.63 -5.35
C PHE A 321 -9.88 41.12 -4.96
N GLU A 322 -10.83 41.87 -5.52
CA GLU A 322 -11.11 43.26 -5.12
C GLU A 322 -11.59 43.35 -3.66
N ALA A 323 -12.37 42.38 -3.20
CA ALA A 323 -12.80 42.30 -1.82
C ALA A 323 -11.60 42.08 -0.87
N LEU A 324 -10.66 41.19 -1.24
CA LEU A 324 -9.41 41.00 -0.51
C LEU A 324 -8.54 42.26 -0.53
N ALA A 325 -8.43 42.92 -1.69
CA ALA A 325 -7.68 44.16 -1.87
C ALA A 325 -8.20 45.28 -0.95
N LYS A 326 -9.52 45.44 -0.84
CA LYS A 326 -10.15 46.41 0.07
C LYS A 326 -9.92 46.07 1.54
N HIS A 327 -10.04 44.80 1.91
CA HIS A 327 -9.89 44.35 3.30
C HIS A 327 -8.44 44.47 3.79
N PHE A 328 -7.47 44.01 3.00
CA PHE A 328 -6.05 44.01 3.34
C PHE A 328 -5.29 45.27 2.86
N LYS A 329 -5.98 46.20 2.20
CA LYS A 329 -5.45 47.49 1.71
C LYS A 329 -4.25 47.34 0.76
N PHE A 330 -4.37 46.47 -0.25
CA PHE A 330 -3.38 46.34 -1.34
C PHE A 330 -4.00 46.62 -2.71
N SER A 331 -3.17 46.86 -3.73
CA SER A 331 -3.63 47.03 -5.12
C SER A 331 -3.52 45.74 -5.91
N LEU A 332 -4.47 45.44 -6.80
CA LEU A 332 -4.43 44.26 -7.67
C LEU A 332 -3.30 44.28 -8.70
N SER A 333 -2.77 45.46 -9.00
CA SER A 333 -1.58 45.70 -9.81
C SER A 333 -0.25 45.53 -9.05
N THR A 334 -0.31 45.20 -7.75
CA THR A 334 0.91 44.93 -6.97
C THR A 334 1.40 43.52 -7.29
N PRO A 335 2.68 43.34 -7.67
CA PRO A 335 3.30 42.01 -7.79
C PRO A 335 3.13 41.16 -6.53
N PHE A 336 2.87 39.85 -6.70
CA PHE A 336 2.71 38.94 -5.56
C PHE A 336 3.94 38.91 -4.62
N SER A 337 5.15 39.10 -5.15
CA SER A 337 6.42 39.16 -4.42
C SER A 337 6.51 40.34 -3.45
N ARG A 338 5.78 41.42 -3.73
CA ARG A 338 5.75 42.65 -2.91
C ARG A 338 4.62 42.68 -1.90
N LEU A 339 3.71 41.69 -1.93
CA LEU A 339 2.64 41.60 -0.96
C LEU A 339 3.16 41.15 0.41
N PRO A 340 2.63 41.69 1.52
CA PRO A 340 2.94 41.20 2.85
C PRO A 340 2.57 39.72 3.01
N ARG A 341 3.36 38.96 3.79
CA ARG A 341 3.17 37.50 3.97
C ARG A 341 1.79 37.11 4.49
N ASN A 342 1.20 37.93 5.36
CA ASN A 342 -0.17 37.71 5.85
C ASN A 342 -1.21 37.81 4.74
N VAL A 343 -1.03 38.73 3.79
CA VAL A 343 -1.91 38.88 2.61
C VAL A 343 -1.74 37.70 1.66
N MET A 344 -0.50 37.28 1.40
CA MET A 344 -0.24 36.10 0.55
C MET A 344 -0.83 34.82 1.15
N ASN A 345 -0.69 34.63 2.47
CA ASN A 345 -1.32 33.52 3.17
C ASN A 345 -2.85 33.58 3.10
N ALA A 346 -3.43 34.77 3.24
CA ALA A 346 -4.87 34.96 3.09
C ALA A 346 -5.40 34.59 1.69
N ILE A 347 -4.63 34.93 0.65
CA ILE A 347 -4.95 34.58 -0.75
C ILE A 347 -4.84 33.06 -0.98
N LEU A 348 -3.78 32.41 -0.50
CA LEU A 348 -3.54 30.99 -0.75
C LEU A 348 -4.41 30.06 0.12
N TYR A 349 -4.46 30.33 1.43
CA TYR A 349 -5.04 29.44 2.45
C TYR A 349 -6.37 29.93 3.02
N GLY A 350 -6.75 31.17 2.75
CA GLY A 350 -8.02 31.75 3.16
C GLY A 350 -7.93 32.73 4.34
N THR A 351 -9.06 33.36 4.65
CA THR A 351 -9.17 34.35 5.72
C THR A 351 -9.95 33.81 6.91
N ASP A 352 -9.48 34.13 8.12
CA ASP A 352 -10.24 33.86 9.36
C ASP A 352 -11.42 34.84 9.50
N ASP A 353 -11.22 36.09 9.05
CA ASP A 353 -12.22 37.14 9.07
C ASP A 353 -13.15 37.07 7.84
N ALA A 354 -14.38 37.56 8.02
CA ALA A 354 -15.33 37.70 6.95
C ALA A 354 -14.94 38.88 6.05
N VAL A 355 -14.94 38.64 4.74
CA VAL A 355 -14.66 39.64 3.72
C VAL A 355 -15.98 39.97 3.02
N ARG A 356 -16.27 41.26 2.86
CA ARG A 356 -17.45 41.73 2.13
C ARG A 356 -17.20 41.66 0.63
N ILE A 357 -17.87 40.73 -0.05
CA ILE A 357 -17.74 40.50 -1.48
C ILE A 357 -18.93 41.15 -2.18
N ARG A 358 -18.65 42.06 -3.12
CA ARG A 358 -19.64 42.67 -4.01
C ARG A 358 -19.41 42.16 -5.42
N TYR A 359 -20.34 41.35 -5.93
CA TYR A 359 -20.33 40.87 -7.31
C TYR A 359 -21.27 41.73 -8.16
N GLU A 360 -20.81 42.11 -9.33
CA GLU A 360 -21.59 42.79 -10.36
C GLU A 360 -21.54 41.95 -11.64
N ASN A 361 -22.71 41.69 -12.23
CA ASN A 361 -22.76 40.89 -13.46
C ASN A 361 -22.11 41.66 -14.62
N ARG A 362 -21.62 40.93 -15.64
CA ARG A 362 -20.92 41.50 -16.81
C ARG A 362 -21.74 42.54 -17.58
N GLU A 363 -23.07 42.45 -17.49
CA GLU A 363 -24.02 43.36 -18.14
C GLU A 363 -24.40 44.58 -17.28
N GLY A 364 -23.89 44.69 -16.04
CA GLY A 364 -24.18 45.81 -15.12
C GLY A 364 -25.64 45.87 -14.63
N THR A 365 -26.45 44.86 -14.93
CA THR A 365 -27.90 44.83 -14.68
C THR A 365 -28.28 44.41 -13.25
N GLY A 366 -27.34 43.85 -12.48
CA GLY A 366 -27.59 43.40 -11.11
C GLY A 366 -26.31 43.23 -10.29
N HIS A 367 -26.40 43.53 -9.00
CA HIS A 367 -25.32 43.33 -8.02
C HIS A 367 -25.82 42.48 -6.84
N PHE A 368 -24.92 41.69 -6.27
CA PHE A 368 -25.17 40.92 -5.05
C PHE A 368 -24.02 41.15 -4.08
N GLU A 369 -24.35 41.42 -2.82
CA GLU A 369 -23.38 41.62 -1.73
C GLU A 369 -23.60 40.60 -0.64
N TYR A 370 -22.51 39.99 -0.18
CA TYR A 370 -22.53 39.06 0.95
C TYR A 370 -21.21 39.13 1.71
N GLU A 371 -21.25 38.75 2.99
CA GLU A 371 -20.07 38.57 3.81
C GLU A 371 -19.76 37.09 3.94
N SER A 372 -18.52 36.71 3.64
CA SER A 372 -18.08 35.33 3.77
C SER A 372 -16.59 35.28 4.04
N ARG A 373 -16.14 34.21 4.69
CA ARG A 373 -14.72 33.91 4.79
C ARG A 373 -14.22 33.51 3.42
N PHE A 374 -13.10 34.09 3.00
CA PHE A 374 -12.48 33.68 1.77
C PHE A 374 -11.83 32.31 1.99
N PRO A 375 -12.23 31.24 1.28
CA PRO A 375 -11.75 29.89 1.56
C PRO A 375 -10.28 29.65 1.21
N GLY A 376 -9.65 30.58 0.48
CA GLY A 376 -8.31 30.39 -0.09
C GLY A 376 -8.37 29.76 -1.48
N ILE A 377 -7.37 30.06 -2.30
CA ILE A 377 -7.23 29.51 -3.66
C ILE A 377 -7.02 28.00 -3.63
N LEU A 378 -6.12 27.50 -2.77
CA LEU A 378 -5.76 26.09 -2.76
C LEU A 378 -6.92 25.19 -2.33
N ALA A 379 -7.69 25.63 -1.33
CA ALA A 379 -8.88 24.91 -0.88
C ALA A 379 -10.00 24.93 -1.92
N ASP A 380 -10.20 26.06 -2.61
CA ASP A 380 -11.18 26.16 -3.71
C ASP A 380 -10.79 25.26 -4.90
N LEU A 381 -9.52 25.25 -5.30
CA LEU A 381 -9.01 24.34 -6.33
C LEU A 381 -9.16 22.87 -5.92
N LYS A 382 -8.85 22.52 -4.67
CA LYS A 382 -9.06 21.17 -4.11
C LYS A 382 -10.52 20.74 -4.15
N ARG A 383 -11.43 21.63 -3.76
CA ARG A 383 -12.87 21.38 -3.85
C ARG A 383 -13.30 21.14 -5.30
N ARG A 384 -12.91 22.03 -6.23
CA ARG A 384 -13.24 21.89 -7.66
C ARG A 384 -12.73 20.58 -8.24
N TYR A 385 -11.52 20.15 -7.89
CA TYR A 385 -10.97 18.88 -8.34
C TYR A 385 -11.78 17.68 -7.85
N MET A 386 -12.23 17.69 -6.59
CA MET A 386 -13.02 16.61 -6.00
C MET A 386 -14.46 16.56 -6.54
N GLU A 387 -15.07 17.73 -6.80
CA GLU A 387 -16.47 17.83 -7.26
C GLU A 387 -16.63 17.65 -8.78
N THR A 388 -15.58 17.94 -9.55
CA THR A 388 -15.65 17.88 -11.01
C THR A 388 -15.76 16.44 -11.52
N THR A 389 -16.66 16.22 -12.48
CA THR A 389 -16.81 14.94 -13.20
C THR A 389 -16.16 14.93 -14.59
N SER A 390 -15.70 16.09 -15.08
CA SER A 390 -15.03 16.24 -16.38
C SER A 390 -13.54 15.90 -16.30
N ASP A 391 -13.11 14.90 -17.08
CA ASP A 391 -11.70 14.49 -17.15
C ASP A 391 -10.78 15.60 -17.68
N GLY A 392 -11.25 16.41 -18.64
CA GLY A 392 -10.46 17.52 -19.18
C GLY A 392 -10.16 18.60 -18.14
N ILE A 393 -11.12 18.91 -17.26
CA ILE A 393 -10.91 19.87 -16.17
C ILE A 393 -10.01 19.26 -15.10
N LYS A 394 -10.14 17.97 -14.77
CA LYS A 394 -9.23 17.29 -13.84
C LYS A 394 -7.79 17.34 -14.31
N GLN A 395 -7.54 16.94 -15.57
CA GLN A 395 -6.20 16.98 -16.17
C GLN A 395 -5.62 18.40 -16.22
N TRP A 396 -6.47 19.42 -16.42
CA TRP A 396 -6.03 20.82 -16.36
C TRP A 396 -5.66 21.23 -14.93
N LEU A 397 -6.46 20.86 -13.92
CA LEU A 397 -6.19 21.14 -12.51
C LEU A 397 -4.94 20.41 -11.98
N GLU A 398 -4.72 19.18 -12.43
CA GLU A 398 -3.54 18.37 -12.08
C GLU A 398 -2.21 19.04 -12.47
N ARG A 399 -2.20 19.94 -13.46
CA ARG A 399 -1.01 20.72 -13.84
C ARG A 399 -0.54 21.68 -12.74
N PHE A 400 -1.40 22.00 -11.78
CA PHE A 400 -1.09 22.85 -10.63
C PHE A 400 -0.82 22.05 -9.36
N MET A 401 -0.73 20.72 -9.47
CA MET A 401 -0.46 19.85 -8.35
C MET A 401 0.95 19.29 -8.41
N THR A 402 1.53 19.06 -7.24
CA THR A 402 2.74 18.28 -7.08
C THR A 402 2.45 16.98 -6.34
N GLU A 403 3.19 15.94 -6.70
CA GLU A 403 3.18 14.68 -5.98
C GLU A 403 3.96 14.84 -4.68
N LYS A 404 3.29 14.68 -3.54
CA LYS A 404 3.95 14.60 -2.24
C LYS A 404 3.85 13.20 -1.67
N PRO A 405 4.88 12.72 -0.95
CA PRO A 405 4.78 11.46 -0.22
C PRO A 405 3.57 11.47 0.71
N CYS A 406 2.78 10.41 0.68
CA CYS A 406 1.63 10.25 1.57
C CYS A 406 2.10 10.29 3.02
N GLU A 407 1.55 11.18 3.85
CA GLU A 407 1.94 11.33 5.26
C GLU A 407 1.72 10.05 6.07
N ALA A 408 0.66 9.31 5.79
CA ALA A 408 0.28 8.12 6.57
C ALA A 408 1.24 6.93 6.36
N CYS A 409 1.76 6.73 5.15
CA CYS A 409 2.73 5.67 4.87
C CYS A 409 4.16 6.17 4.61
N GLY A 410 4.38 7.48 4.57
CA GLY A 410 5.65 8.11 4.23
C GLY A 410 6.16 7.72 2.84
N GLY A 411 5.28 7.51 1.86
CA GLY A 411 5.68 7.04 0.53
C GLY A 411 5.64 5.52 0.33
N ARG A 412 5.49 4.73 1.40
CA ARG A 412 5.72 3.28 1.37
C ARG A 412 4.62 2.44 0.72
N ARG A 413 3.47 3.05 0.39
CA ARG A 413 2.31 2.43 -0.28
C ARG A 413 1.57 1.35 0.51
N LEU A 414 2.15 0.82 1.58
CA LEU A 414 1.60 -0.29 2.36
C LEU A 414 0.99 0.18 3.69
N ARG A 415 0.19 -0.69 4.29
CA ARG A 415 -0.30 -0.54 5.66
C ARG A 415 0.81 -0.77 6.70
N PRO A 416 0.68 -0.19 7.90
CA PRO A 416 1.63 -0.41 9.00
C PRO A 416 1.81 -1.89 9.35
N GLU A 417 0.75 -2.69 9.31
CA GLU A 417 0.77 -4.12 9.62
C GLU A 417 1.65 -4.90 8.64
N ALA A 418 1.59 -4.57 7.35
CA ALA A 418 2.42 -5.19 6.32
C ALA A 418 3.90 -4.76 6.44
N LEU A 419 4.14 -3.50 6.80
CA LEU A 419 5.49 -2.95 7.01
C LEU A 419 6.15 -3.46 8.29
N ALA A 420 5.35 -3.91 9.26
CA ALA A 420 5.86 -4.48 10.49
C ALA A 420 6.32 -5.94 10.34
N VAL A 421 6.16 -6.56 9.16
CA VAL A 421 6.71 -7.89 8.89
C VAL A 421 8.11 -7.77 8.32
N THR A 422 9.08 -8.47 8.91
CA THR A 422 10.48 -8.39 8.50
C THR A 422 11.06 -9.75 8.11
N VAL A 423 12.04 -9.74 7.20
CA VAL A 423 12.92 -10.86 6.88
C VAL A 423 14.34 -10.36 7.10
N GLY A 424 15.13 -11.01 7.97
CA GLY A 424 16.47 -10.54 8.31
C GLY A 424 16.49 -9.12 8.90
N GLY A 425 15.43 -8.73 9.61
CA GLY A 425 15.27 -7.39 10.19
C GLY A 425 14.89 -6.28 9.21
N VAL A 426 14.62 -6.59 7.94
CA VAL A 426 14.24 -5.62 6.90
C VAL A 426 12.79 -5.88 6.48
N ASN A 427 11.99 -4.82 6.29
CA ASN A 427 10.62 -4.95 5.76
C ASN A 427 10.59 -4.93 4.22
N VAL A 428 9.45 -5.34 3.64
CA VAL A 428 9.31 -5.50 2.18
C VAL A 428 9.53 -4.20 1.40
N HIS A 429 9.15 -3.05 1.95
CA HIS A 429 9.35 -1.76 1.30
C HIS A 429 10.83 -1.38 1.31
N ASP A 430 11.48 -1.47 2.47
CA ASP A 430 12.89 -1.10 2.62
C ASP A 430 13.81 -2.02 1.82
N LEU A 431 13.41 -3.29 1.62
CA LEU A 431 14.08 -4.18 0.67
C LEU A 431 13.90 -3.70 -0.77
N SER A 432 12.68 -3.31 -1.15
CA SER A 432 12.35 -2.85 -2.51
C SER A 432 12.96 -1.48 -2.86
N ALA A 433 13.33 -0.68 -1.86
CA ALA A 433 13.98 0.62 -2.04
C ALA A 433 15.49 0.52 -2.27
N ARG A 434 16.10 -0.66 -2.06
CA ARG A 434 17.52 -0.89 -2.29
C ARG A 434 17.85 -1.00 -3.78
N SER A 435 19.11 -0.76 -4.12
CA SER A 435 19.63 -1.12 -5.44
C SER A 435 19.63 -2.64 -5.63
N VAL A 436 19.72 -3.08 -6.89
CA VAL A 436 19.83 -4.49 -7.25
C VAL A 436 21.04 -5.13 -6.54
N GLU A 437 22.21 -4.49 -6.63
CA GLU A 437 23.45 -4.94 -5.98
C GLU A 437 23.31 -5.08 -4.46
N ALA A 438 22.76 -4.06 -3.79
CA ALA A 438 22.57 -4.09 -2.34
C ALA A 438 21.57 -5.16 -1.89
N THR A 439 20.62 -5.50 -2.77
CA THR A 439 19.65 -6.57 -2.48
C THR A 439 20.26 -7.96 -2.66
N LEU A 440 21.09 -8.15 -3.68
CA LEU A 440 21.86 -9.38 -3.86
C LEU A 440 22.82 -9.62 -2.66
N ASP A 441 23.53 -8.58 -2.23
CA ASP A 441 24.40 -8.65 -1.05
C ASP A 441 23.60 -9.01 0.21
N PHE A 442 22.43 -8.40 0.42
CA PHE A 442 21.54 -8.72 1.53
C PHE A 442 21.15 -10.21 1.56
N PHE A 443 20.71 -10.78 0.43
CA PHE A 443 20.33 -12.19 0.39
C PHE A 443 21.51 -13.16 0.54
N SER A 444 22.73 -12.73 0.24
CA SER A 444 23.93 -13.54 0.49
C SER A 444 24.30 -13.63 1.99
N LYS A 445 23.95 -12.60 2.77
CA LYS A 445 24.32 -12.45 4.18
C LYS A 445 23.19 -12.74 5.18
N VAL A 446 21.95 -12.83 4.70
CA VAL A 446 20.79 -13.01 5.59
C VAL A 446 20.87 -14.34 6.33
N GLU A 447 20.85 -14.27 7.66
CA GLU A 447 20.77 -15.45 8.51
C GLU A 447 19.32 -15.93 8.59
N LEU A 448 19.09 -17.17 8.14
CA LEU A 448 17.79 -17.84 8.18
C LEU A 448 17.93 -19.15 8.95
N THR A 449 16.91 -19.50 9.72
CA THR A 449 16.83 -20.82 10.36
C THR A 449 16.75 -21.93 9.31
N ASP A 450 17.05 -23.17 9.69
CA ASP A 450 17.00 -24.30 8.77
C ASP A 450 15.61 -24.46 8.12
N THR A 451 14.55 -24.27 8.91
CA THR A 451 13.16 -24.29 8.42
C THR A 451 12.89 -23.16 7.45
N GLN A 452 13.28 -21.92 7.78
CA GLN A 452 13.11 -20.77 6.87
C GLN A 452 13.87 -20.97 5.56
N ARG A 453 15.10 -21.50 5.64
CA ARG A 453 15.95 -21.78 4.48
C ARG A 453 15.32 -22.83 3.57
N GLN A 454 14.73 -23.89 4.14
CA GLN A 454 14.03 -24.91 3.36
C GLN A 454 12.80 -24.34 2.63
N ILE A 455 11.96 -23.57 3.34
CA ILE A 455 10.74 -22.96 2.77
C ILE A 455 11.11 -21.94 1.68
N ALA A 456 12.10 -21.09 1.93
CA ALA A 456 12.46 -19.99 1.05
C ALA A 456 13.35 -20.41 -0.14
N LYS A 457 13.88 -21.64 -0.17
CA LYS A 457 14.89 -22.09 -1.15
C LYS A 457 14.51 -21.78 -2.61
N GLN A 458 13.31 -22.16 -3.04
CA GLN A 458 12.86 -21.91 -4.42
C GLN A 458 12.57 -20.43 -4.67
N ILE A 459 12.02 -19.73 -3.66
CA ILE A 459 11.69 -18.31 -3.76
C ILE A 459 12.97 -17.48 -3.93
N LEU A 460 13.98 -17.72 -3.10
CA LEU A 460 15.26 -17.03 -3.15
C LEU A 460 16.03 -17.33 -4.45
N LYS A 461 15.92 -18.55 -4.99
CA LYS A 461 16.48 -18.89 -6.30
C LYS A 461 15.89 -18.01 -7.41
N GLU A 462 14.57 -17.90 -7.45
CA GLU A 462 13.85 -17.11 -8.47
C GLU A 462 14.10 -15.60 -8.32
N ILE A 463 14.20 -15.10 -7.09
CA ILE A 463 14.59 -13.71 -6.80
C ILE A 463 16.01 -13.44 -7.30
N THR A 464 16.97 -14.29 -6.91
CA THR A 464 18.39 -14.10 -7.24
C THR A 464 18.60 -14.17 -8.75
N ALA A 465 17.95 -15.11 -9.45
CA ALA A 465 18.05 -15.23 -10.89
C ALA A 465 17.56 -13.98 -11.63
N ARG A 466 16.44 -13.39 -11.21
CA ARG A 466 15.91 -12.15 -11.80
C ARG A 466 16.77 -10.94 -11.48
N LEU A 467 17.23 -10.82 -10.23
CA LEU A 467 18.13 -9.72 -9.83
C LEU A 467 19.49 -9.80 -10.54
N THR A 468 20.01 -11.00 -10.82
CA THR A 468 21.29 -11.17 -11.54
C THR A 468 21.15 -10.89 -13.04
N PHE A 469 19.93 -11.03 -13.59
CA PHE A 469 19.64 -10.68 -14.97
C PHE A 469 19.55 -9.16 -15.20
N MET A 470 19.14 -8.41 -14.18
CA MET A 470 19.11 -6.95 -14.17
C MET A 470 20.50 -6.36 -13.99
#